data_AF-A0A9P7Z5U9-F1
#
_entry.id   AF-A0A9P7Z5U9-F1
#
_cell.length_a   1.000
_cell.length_b   1.000
_cell.length_c   1.000
_cell.angle_alpha   90.00
_cell.angle_beta   90.00
_cell.angle_gamma   90.00
#
_symmetry.space_group_name_H-M   'P 1'
#
loop_
_entity.id
_entity.type
_entity.pdbx_description
1 polymer ?
#
loop_
_entity_poly.entity_id
_entity_poly.type
_entity_poly.pdbx_seq_one_letter_code
_entity_poly.pdbx_strand_id
1 'polypeptide(L)'
;MGPYTSIVKMNAFRTTCSRLSRNTFIPFCVHRDALEEKTSKDSHPRIWVDCEMTGLNSETDQILEIFCIITNSQLETLDDAGWGCVVHHPQSTLSAMGEWCTNMHASTGLTAKVLSSTTTPEDAAAGLLEYIQRYVPEKGQGLLAGNSVHADKAFLSKGPYNAVLEHLHYRIVDVSSIYECVIAWCGLDVLMGIPSKKKRHTAKEDILESIAEARYYKDAIFARK
;
A
#
# COMPACT_ATOMS: atom_id res chain seq x y z
N MET A 1 29.05 26.71 20.06
CA MET A 1 28.61 27.95 19.40
C MET A 1 28.07 27.60 18.03
N GLY A 2 26.89 28.11 17.69
CA GLY A 2 26.59 28.62 16.34
C GLY A 2 26.25 27.62 15.24
N PRO A 3 25.01 27.60 14.73
CA PRO A 3 24.49 26.65 13.75
C PRO A 3 24.71 27.09 12.29
N TYR A 4 24.88 26.12 11.38
CA TYR A 4 24.84 26.37 9.94
C TYR A 4 23.39 26.59 9.49
N THR A 5 23.08 27.85 9.23
CA THR A 5 21.87 28.32 8.54
C THR A 5 22.23 28.54 7.07
N SER A 6 21.68 27.73 6.17
CA SER A 6 21.68 28.02 4.73
C SER A 6 20.26 28.38 4.31
N ILE A 7 20.02 29.69 4.33
CA ILE A 7 18.86 30.39 3.78
C ILE A 7 18.93 30.27 2.25
N VAL A 8 17.99 29.53 1.64
CA VAL A 8 17.75 29.62 0.19
C VAL A 8 16.93 30.88 -0.05
N LYS A 9 17.56 31.86 -0.70
CA LYS A 9 16.91 33.10 -1.13
C LYS A 9 15.85 32.79 -2.19
N MET A 10 14.61 33.05 -1.82
CA MET A 10 13.45 33.02 -2.72
C MET A 10 13.51 34.27 -3.62
N ASN A 11 13.86 34.09 -4.90
CA ASN A 11 13.81 35.16 -5.88
C ASN A 11 12.35 35.51 -6.18
N ALA A 12 11.92 36.70 -5.76
CA ALA A 12 10.63 37.27 -6.12
C ALA A 12 10.61 37.67 -7.60
N PHE A 13 10.08 36.79 -8.46
CA PHE A 13 9.68 37.19 -9.80
C PHE A 13 8.39 38.02 -9.73
N ARG A 14 8.54 39.34 -9.81
CA ARG A 14 7.45 40.27 -10.11
C ARG A 14 6.95 39.99 -11.54
N THR A 15 5.76 39.44 -11.66
CA THR A 15 5.01 39.50 -12.93
C THR A 15 3.79 40.38 -12.71
N THR A 16 3.82 41.56 -13.32
CA THR A 16 2.72 42.52 -13.34
C THR A 16 1.52 41.93 -14.07
N CYS A 17 0.45 41.64 -13.34
CA CYS A 17 -0.84 41.27 -13.91
C CYS A 17 -1.64 42.55 -14.21
N SER A 18 -1.64 42.98 -15.47
CA SER A 18 -2.48 44.09 -15.92
C SER A 18 -3.94 43.63 -15.96
N ARG A 19 -4.80 44.32 -15.19
CA ARG A 19 -6.27 44.22 -15.19
C ARG A 19 -6.87 44.00 -16.58
N LEU A 20 -7.77 43.03 -16.70
CA LEU A 20 -8.99 43.14 -17.50
C LEU A 20 -10.04 42.07 -17.09
N SER A 21 -11.24 42.58 -16.77
CA SER A 21 -12.57 41.96 -16.86
C SER A 21 -12.95 40.71 -16.04
N ARG A 22 -14.13 40.80 -15.41
CA ARG A 22 -14.82 39.74 -14.67
C ARG A 22 -15.30 38.64 -15.61
N ASN A 23 -14.66 37.47 -15.54
CA ASN A 23 -15.30 36.16 -15.66
C ASN A 23 -14.33 35.14 -15.07
N THR A 24 -14.84 34.20 -14.28
CA THR A 24 -14.10 33.18 -13.54
C THR A 24 -13.32 32.24 -14.47
N PHE A 25 -12.12 32.67 -14.86
CA PHE A 25 -11.05 31.81 -15.38
C PHE A 25 -9.96 31.79 -14.30
N ILE A 26 -9.80 30.66 -13.61
CA ILE A 26 -8.57 30.39 -12.88
C ILE A 26 -7.45 30.39 -13.95
N PRO A 27 -6.37 31.17 -13.81
CA PRO A 27 -5.34 31.21 -14.84
C PRO A 27 -4.71 29.82 -14.99
N PHE A 28 -4.69 29.30 -16.22
CA PHE A 28 -4.10 28.01 -16.59
C PHE A 28 -2.70 27.75 -15.98
N CYS A 29 -1.88 28.79 -15.80
CA CYS A 29 -0.57 28.68 -15.13
C CYS A 29 -0.65 28.28 -13.65
N VAL A 30 -1.58 28.84 -12.86
CA VAL A 30 -1.69 28.53 -11.41
C VAL A 30 -2.11 27.08 -11.19
N HIS A 31 -2.93 26.53 -12.09
CA HIS A 31 -3.31 25.12 -12.06
C HIS A 31 -2.15 24.19 -12.44
N ARG A 32 -1.35 24.57 -13.44
CA ARG A 32 -0.18 23.78 -13.86
C ARG A 32 0.89 23.73 -12.77
N ASP A 33 1.23 24.86 -12.16
CA ASP A 33 2.27 24.93 -11.14
C ASP A 33 1.89 24.07 -9.90
N ALA A 34 0.61 24.06 -9.52
CA ALA A 34 0.08 23.20 -8.45
C ALA A 34 0.04 21.69 -8.82
N LEU A 35 0.01 21.35 -10.11
CA LEU A 35 0.11 19.96 -10.59
C LEU A 35 1.56 19.51 -10.72
N GLU A 36 2.48 20.40 -11.08
CA GLU A 36 3.92 20.15 -11.11
C GLU A 36 4.48 19.89 -9.70
N GLU A 37 4.02 20.62 -8.69
CA GLU A 37 4.37 20.36 -7.28
C GLU A 37 3.87 18.98 -6.80
N LYS A 38 2.66 18.57 -7.23
CA LYS A 38 2.06 17.25 -6.91
C LYS A 38 2.67 16.08 -7.68
N THR A 39 3.34 16.32 -8.80
CA THR A 39 3.96 15.29 -9.65
C THR A 39 5.46 15.16 -9.40
N SER A 40 6.00 15.85 -8.39
CA SER A 40 7.38 15.69 -7.98
C SER A 40 7.68 14.20 -7.70
N LYS A 41 8.89 13.79 -8.08
CA LYS A 41 9.37 12.40 -7.94
C LYS A 41 9.40 11.92 -6.47
N ASP A 42 9.14 12.83 -5.53
CA ASP A 42 9.07 12.63 -4.07
C ASP A 42 7.62 12.35 -3.59
N SER A 43 6.79 11.71 -4.41
CA SER A 43 5.41 11.42 -4.02
C SER A 43 5.32 10.33 -2.94
N HIS A 44 4.15 10.25 -2.30
CA HIS A 44 3.83 9.33 -1.21
C HIS A 44 4.38 7.90 -1.40
N PRO A 45 5.18 7.39 -0.42
CA PRO A 45 5.61 6.00 -0.36
C PRO A 45 4.42 5.03 -0.39
N ARG A 46 4.64 3.84 -0.94
CA ARG A 46 3.62 2.78 -1.02
C ARG A 46 3.90 1.75 0.04
N ILE A 47 2.90 1.53 0.90
CA ILE A 47 2.94 0.60 2.01
C ILE A 47 2.18 -0.63 1.55
N TRP A 48 2.90 -1.57 0.95
CA TRP A 48 2.33 -2.80 0.44
C TRP A 48 2.04 -3.73 1.58
N VAL A 49 0.78 -4.11 1.76
CA VAL A 49 0.35 -5.03 2.82
C VAL A 49 -0.48 -6.14 2.22
N ASP A 50 -0.28 -7.34 2.75
CA ASP A 50 -1.09 -8.51 2.47
C ASP A 50 -1.28 -9.26 3.80
N CYS A 51 -2.53 -9.59 4.08
CA CYS A 51 -2.93 -10.33 5.27
C CYS A 51 -3.49 -11.69 4.85
N GLU A 52 -3.15 -12.71 5.62
CA GLU A 52 -3.88 -13.98 5.61
C GLU A 52 -4.84 -13.98 6.80
N MET A 53 -6.10 -14.33 6.59
CA MET A 53 -7.15 -14.25 7.61
C MET A 53 -7.88 -15.58 7.79
N THR A 54 -8.62 -15.70 8.89
CA THR A 54 -9.52 -16.84 9.13
C THR A 54 -10.74 -16.87 8.19
N GLY A 55 -11.02 -15.74 7.53
CA GLY A 55 -12.17 -15.52 6.65
C GLY A 55 -12.20 -14.10 6.11
N LEU A 56 -13.36 -13.65 5.63
CA LEU A 56 -13.51 -12.35 4.94
C LEU A 56 -14.28 -11.30 5.75
N ASN A 57 -14.83 -11.65 6.92
CA ASN A 57 -15.61 -10.75 7.74
C ASN A 57 -14.73 -10.12 8.83
N SER A 58 -14.29 -8.88 8.62
CA SER A 58 -13.44 -8.15 9.58
C SER A 58 -14.06 -7.95 10.97
N GLU A 59 -15.37 -8.15 11.16
CA GLU A 59 -15.99 -8.08 12.50
C GLU A 59 -15.76 -9.34 13.35
N THR A 60 -15.55 -10.50 12.70
CA THR A 60 -15.50 -11.79 13.38
C THR A 60 -14.20 -12.55 13.11
N ASP A 61 -13.68 -12.42 11.91
CA ASP A 61 -12.45 -13.07 11.48
C ASP A 61 -11.21 -12.34 12.00
N GLN A 62 -10.10 -13.06 12.06
CA GLN A 62 -8.84 -12.59 12.63
C GLN A 62 -7.70 -12.68 11.61
N ILE A 63 -6.73 -11.77 11.72
CA ILE A 63 -5.47 -11.83 10.96
C ILE A 63 -4.60 -12.95 11.53
N LEU A 64 -4.12 -13.84 10.65
CA LEU A 64 -3.25 -14.98 10.93
C LEU A 64 -1.79 -14.70 10.57
N GLU A 65 -1.55 -14.06 9.43
CA GLU A 65 -0.24 -13.61 8.97
C GLU A 65 -0.38 -12.21 8.39
N ILE A 66 0.63 -11.37 8.59
CA ILE A 66 0.71 -10.06 7.95
C ILE A 66 2.11 -9.85 7.43
N PHE A 67 2.22 -9.36 6.20
CA PHE A 67 3.48 -8.98 5.59
C PHE A 67 3.39 -7.57 5.01
N CYS A 68 4.52 -6.87 5.04
CA CYS A 68 4.63 -5.50 4.57
C CYS A 68 5.95 -5.27 3.82
N ILE A 69 5.85 -4.67 2.63
CA ILE A 69 6.98 -4.17 1.85
C ILE A 69 6.74 -2.69 1.56
N ILE A 70 7.80 -1.90 1.64
CA ILE A 70 7.71 -0.46 1.38
C ILE A 70 8.46 -0.14 0.10
N THR A 71 7.80 0.57 -0.81
CA THR A 71 8.42 1.10 -2.01
C THR A 71 8.35 2.62 -2.05
N ASN A 72 9.28 3.23 -2.78
CA ASN A 72 9.08 4.61 -3.22
C ASN A 72 7.93 4.68 -4.25
N SER A 73 7.63 5.89 -4.73
CA SER A 73 6.55 6.09 -5.70
C SER A 73 6.81 5.52 -7.10
N GLN A 74 8.06 5.18 -7.40
CA GLN A 74 8.50 4.55 -8.64
C GLN A 74 8.44 3.02 -8.55
N LEU A 75 7.94 2.50 -7.42
CA LEU A 75 7.77 1.09 -7.07
C LEU A 75 9.08 0.37 -6.74
N GLU A 76 10.17 1.11 -6.50
CA GLU A 76 11.45 0.59 -6.05
C GLU A 76 11.41 0.29 -4.56
N THR A 77 11.75 -0.95 -4.21
CA THR A 77 11.75 -1.45 -2.84
C THR A 77 12.79 -0.71 -2.01
N LEU A 78 12.39 -0.25 -0.81
CA LEU A 78 13.29 0.39 0.15
C LEU A 78 13.94 -0.63 1.10
N ASP A 79 13.32 -1.80 1.24
CA ASP A 79 13.76 -2.93 2.06
C ASP A 79 13.32 -4.26 1.43
N ASP A 80 14.25 -4.98 0.80
CA ASP A 80 13.97 -6.25 0.12
C ASP A 80 13.60 -7.39 1.09
N ALA A 81 13.99 -7.27 2.36
CA ALA A 81 13.59 -8.22 3.38
C ALA A 81 12.10 -8.05 3.69
N GLY A 82 11.65 -6.80 3.82
CA GLY A 82 10.32 -6.46 4.30
C GLY A 82 10.16 -6.72 5.80
N TRP A 83 8.94 -6.59 6.29
CA TRP A 83 8.58 -6.98 7.66
C TRP A 83 7.32 -7.82 7.62
N GLY A 84 7.28 -8.89 8.41
CA GLY A 84 6.07 -9.66 8.58
C GLY A 84 6.15 -10.59 9.77
N CYS A 85 4.99 -11.06 10.21
CA CYS A 85 4.88 -11.98 11.32
C CYS A 85 3.64 -12.86 11.18
N VAL A 86 3.70 -14.03 11.79
CA VAL A 86 2.55 -14.89 12.02
C VAL A 86 2.00 -14.61 13.41
N VAL A 87 0.70 -14.35 13.51
CA VAL A 87 0.00 -14.03 14.75
C VAL A 87 -0.51 -15.32 15.39
N HIS A 88 -0.28 -15.47 16.69
CA HIS A 88 -0.76 -16.62 17.44
C HIS A 88 -2.28 -16.58 17.62
N HIS A 89 -2.93 -17.72 17.37
CA HIS A 89 -4.33 -17.95 17.68
C HIS A 89 -4.53 -19.37 18.23
N PRO A 90 -5.46 -19.56 19.19
CA PRO A 90 -5.74 -20.89 19.71
C PRO A 90 -6.40 -21.78 18.65
N GLN A 91 -6.28 -23.10 18.82
CA GLN A 91 -6.90 -24.08 17.94
C GLN A 91 -8.40 -23.85 17.72
N SER A 92 -9.12 -23.36 18.73
CA SER A 92 -10.55 -23.04 18.63
C SER A 92 -10.87 -22.00 17.54
N THR A 93 -10.01 -21.00 17.37
CA THR A 93 -10.16 -19.97 16.32
C THR A 93 -9.96 -20.59 14.94
N LEU A 94 -8.92 -21.42 14.78
CA LEU A 94 -8.61 -22.08 13.52
C LEU A 94 -9.69 -23.11 13.13
N SER A 95 -10.26 -23.81 14.12
CA SER A 95 -11.35 -24.76 13.89
C SER A 95 -12.68 -24.10 13.51
N ALA A 96 -12.82 -22.78 13.71
CA ALA A 96 -14.01 -22.03 13.31
C ALA A 96 -13.95 -21.51 11.86
N MET A 97 -12.81 -21.69 11.18
CA MET A 97 -12.64 -21.29 9.79
C MET A 97 -13.54 -22.08 8.85
N GLY A 98 -13.93 -21.46 7.73
CA GLY A 98 -14.58 -22.18 6.64
C GLY A 98 -13.69 -23.24 6.02
N GLU A 99 -14.29 -24.19 5.29
CA GLU A 99 -13.58 -25.31 4.65
C GLU A 99 -12.45 -24.84 3.73
N TRP A 100 -12.70 -23.80 2.94
CA TRP A 100 -11.70 -23.25 2.03
C TRP A 100 -10.46 -22.72 2.76
N CYS A 101 -10.65 -21.88 3.79
CA CYS A 101 -9.54 -21.33 4.58
C CYS A 101 -8.77 -22.43 5.31
N THR A 102 -9.49 -23.41 5.87
CA THR A 102 -8.90 -24.56 6.56
C THR A 102 -7.96 -25.34 5.63
N ASN A 103 -8.43 -25.67 4.43
CA ASN A 103 -7.65 -26.43 3.47
C ASN A 103 -6.46 -25.63 2.92
N MET A 104 -6.67 -24.34 2.61
CA MET A 104 -5.63 -23.46 2.11
C MET A 104 -4.50 -23.31 3.14
N HIS A 105 -4.83 -22.84 4.35
CA HIS A 105 -3.84 -22.58 5.40
C HIS A 105 -3.11 -23.83 5.88
N ALA A 106 -3.76 -25.01 5.79
CA ALA A 106 -3.09 -26.27 6.04
C ALA A 106 -2.06 -26.59 4.94
N SER A 107 -2.41 -26.38 3.66
CA SER A 107 -1.53 -26.68 2.53
C SER A 107 -0.27 -25.80 2.48
N THR A 108 -0.36 -24.56 2.95
CA THR A 108 0.78 -23.62 3.05
C THR A 108 1.57 -23.79 4.35
N GLY A 109 1.07 -24.60 5.28
CA GLY A 109 1.62 -24.78 6.62
C GLY A 109 1.36 -23.60 7.57
N LEU A 110 0.56 -22.61 7.16
CA LEU A 110 0.24 -21.46 7.99
C LEU A 110 -0.48 -21.86 9.29
N THR A 111 -1.39 -22.82 9.24
CA THR A 111 -2.08 -23.32 10.46
C THR A 111 -1.10 -23.78 11.55
N ALA A 112 -0.05 -24.52 11.17
CA ALA A 112 0.96 -24.97 12.11
C ALA A 112 1.81 -23.81 12.65
N LYS A 113 2.17 -22.85 11.77
CA LYS A 113 2.91 -21.64 12.18
C LYS A 113 2.11 -20.80 13.18
N VAL A 114 0.81 -20.61 12.96
CA VAL A 114 -0.09 -19.86 13.85
C VAL A 114 -0.11 -20.49 15.24
N LEU A 115 -0.30 -21.81 15.33
CA LEU A 115 -0.30 -22.53 16.61
C LEU A 115 1.03 -22.45 17.35
N SER A 116 2.14 -22.40 16.60
CA SER A 116 3.49 -22.31 17.19
C SER A 116 3.95 -20.88 17.50
N SER A 117 3.26 -19.88 16.96
CA SER A 117 3.65 -18.48 17.14
C SER A 117 3.46 -18.05 18.59
N THR A 118 4.26 -17.08 19.02
CA THR A 118 4.11 -16.40 20.31
C THR A 118 3.73 -14.94 20.14
N THR A 119 3.61 -14.45 18.90
CA THR A 119 3.31 -13.05 18.60
C THR A 119 1.85 -12.76 18.85
N THR A 120 1.54 -11.80 19.70
CA THR A 120 0.17 -11.34 19.93
C THR A 120 -0.30 -10.40 18.81
N PRO A 121 -1.61 -10.20 18.61
CA PRO A 121 -2.11 -9.16 17.70
C PRO A 121 -1.55 -7.77 18.03
N GLU A 122 -1.35 -7.46 19.31
CA GLU A 122 -0.77 -6.20 19.78
C GLU A 122 0.70 -6.07 19.36
N ASP A 123 1.50 -7.12 19.53
CA ASP A 123 2.90 -7.14 19.09
C ASP A 123 3.01 -6.99 17.58
N ALA A 124 2.13 -7.66 16.83
CA ALA A 124 2.06 -7.56 15.38
C ALA A 124 1.71 -6.14 14.92
N ALA A 125 0.68 -5.52 15.52
CA ALA A 125 0.28 -4.16 15.20
C ALA A 125 1.40 -3.15 15.52
N ALA A 126 2.04 -3.28 16.69
CA ALA A 126 3.14 -2.42 17.10
C ALA A 126 4.37 -2.56 16.19
N GLY A 127 4.77 -3.80 15.88
CA GLY A 127 5.90 -4.08 15.00
C GLY A 127 5.68 -3.58 13.57
N LEU A 128 4.46 -3.71 13.04
CA LEU A 128 4.10 -3.17 11.73
C LEU A 128 4.18 -1.65 11.73
N LEU A 129 3.61 -0.99 12.74
CA LEU A 129 3.63 0.47 12.84
C LEU A 129 5.07 0.99 12.95
N GLU A 130 5.90 0.36 13.80
CA GLU A 130 7.31 0.72 13.95
C GLU A 130 8.07 0.56 12.63
N TYR A 131 7.87 -0.56 11.93
CA TYR A 131 8.46 -0.78 10.61
C TYR A 131 8.07 0.33 9.62
N ILE A 132 6.78 0.68 9.54
CA ILE A 132 6.30 1.75 8.66
C ILE A 132 6.91 3.10 9.03
N GLN A 133 6.96 3.43 10.32
CA GLN A 133 7.46 4.73 10.80
C GLN A 133 8.95 4.95 10.52
N ARG A 134 9.75 3.88 10.38
CA ARG A 134 11.16 3.99 9.96
C ARG A 134 11.33 4.56 8.56
N TYR A 135 10.40 4.29 7.65
CA TYR A 135 10.45 4.76 6.26
C TYR A 135 9.48 5.92 5.97
N VAL A 136 8.43 6.05 6.78
CA VAL A 136 7.41 7.09 6.69
C VAL A 136 7.25 7.74 8.08
N PRO A 137 8.16 8.62 8.50
CA PRO A 137 8.11 9.20 9.85
C PRO A 137 6.94 10.16 10.05
N GLU A 138 6.52 10.84 8.99
CA GLU A 138 5.41 11.80 9.03
C GLU A 138 4.06 11.12 8.75
N LYS A 139 3.07 11.41 9.61
CA LYS A 139 1.70 10.94 9.44
C LYS A 139 1.09 11.42 8.12
N GLY A 140 0.28 10.58 7.50
CA GLY A 140 -0.48 10.91 6.29
C GLY A 140 0.36 10.92 5.01
N GLN A 141 1.63 10.50 5.05
CA GLN A 141 2.49 10.46 3.87
C GLN A 141 2.50 9.10 3.15
N GLY A 142 2.22 7.99 3.84
CA GLY A 142 2.23 6.65 3.23
C GLY A 142 0.86 6.26 2.67
N LEU A 143 0.80 5.71 1.47
CA LEU A 143 -0.42 5.15 0.87
C LEU A 143 -0.43 3.63 1.02
N LEU A 144 -1.48 3.08 1.63
CA LEU A 144 -1.69 1.63 1.67
C LEU A 144 -1.87 1.10 0.24
N ALA A 145 -1.17 0.02 -0.11
CA ALA A 145 -1.11 -0.53 -1.46
C ALA A 145 -1.20 -2.06 -1.44
N GLY A 146 -1.72 -2.65 -2.52
CA GLY A 146 -1.85 -4.10 -2.66
C GLY A 146 -2.93 -4.46 -3.68
N ASN A 147 -3.08 -5.75 -3.98
CA ASN A 147 -4.22 -6.26 -4.73
C ASN A 147 -5.43 -6.39 -3.80
N SER A 148 -6.56 -5.78 -4.17
CA SER A 148 -7.79 -5.85 -3.37
C SER A 148 -7.60 -5.37 -1.93
N VAL A 149 -6.65 -4.43 -1.73
CA VAL A 149 -6.16 -4.01 -0.41
C VAL A 149 -7.22 -3.33 0.46
N HIS A 150 -8.38 -3.01 -0.11
CA HIS A 150 -9.54 -2.60 0.67
C HIS A 150 -10.01 -3.69 1.65
N ALA A 151 -9.78 -4.97 1.33
CA ALA A 151 -10.05 -6.09 2.22
C ALA A 151 -9.09 -6.08 3.41
N ASP A 152 -7.77 -6.00 3.18
CA ASP A 152 -6.77 -5.86 4.25
C ASP A 152 -7.04 -4.63 5.10
N LYS A 153 -7.35 -3.50 4.46
CA LYS A 153 -7.73 -2.26 5.14
C LYS A 153 -8.91 -2.46 6.10
N ALA A 154 -9.89 -3.30 5.74
CA ALA A 154 -11.03 -3.58 6.62
C ALA A 154 -10.58 -4.26 7.92
N PHE A 155 -9.65 -5.22 7.84
CA PHE A 155 -9.06 -5.85 9.03
C PHE A 155 -8.16 -4.89 9.80
N LEU A 156 -7.31 -4.12 9.10
CA LEU A 156 -6.45 -3.11 9.73
C LEU A 156 -7.25 -1.98 10.40
N SER A 157 -8.52 -1.80 10.06
CA SER A 157 -9.39 -0.81 10.72
C SER A 157 -9.85 -1.24 12.11
N LYS A 158 -9.64 -2.51 12.47
CA LYS A 158 -9.97 -3.06 13.79
C LYS A 158 -8.80 -2.95 14.73
N GLY A 159 -9.11 -2.79 16.01
CA GLY A 159 -8.09 -2.87 17.05
C GLY A 159 -7.47 -4.28 17.08
N PRO A 160 -6.15 -4.40 17.34
CA PRO A 160 -5.20 -3.33 17.68
C PRO A 160 -4.53 -2.64 16.47
N TYR A 161 -4.88 -2.99 15.23
CA TYR A 161 -4.19 -2.53 14.02
C TYR A 161 -4.55 -1.12 13.55
N ASN A 162 -5.64 -0.53 14.05
CA ASN A 162 -6.14 0.77 13.61
C ASN A 162 -5.10 1.90 13.70
N ALA A 163 -4.15 1.83 14.64
CA ALA A 163 -3.05 2.78 14.78
C ALA A 163 -2.18 2.87 13.50
N VAL A 164 -2.06 1.79 12.74
CA VAL A 164 -1.39 1.78 11.43
C VAL A 164 -2.16 2.68 10.45
N LEU A 165 -3.47 2.49 10.31
CA LEU A 165 -4.28 3.31 9.40
C LEU A 165 -4.36 4.79 9.81
N GLU A 166 -4.30 5.08 11.11
CA GLU A 166 -4.22 6.45 11.63
C GLU A 166 -2.90 7.15 11.28
N HIS A 167 -1.84 6.37 11.03
CA HIS A 167 -0.55 6.89 10.58
C HIS A 167 -0.49 7.06 9.06
N LEU A 168 -1.22 6.23 8.32
CA LEU A 168 -1.27 6.26 6.85
C LEU A 168 -2.24 7.32 6.30
N HIS A 169 -2.07 7.64 5.03
CA HIS A 169 -3.02 8.46 4.29
C HIS A 169 -4.33 7.69 4.04
N TYR A 170 -5.46 8.38 3.98
CA TYR A 170 -6.79 7.74 3.87
C TYR A 170 -7.05 7.01 2.53
N ARG A 171 -6.33 7.42 1.48
CA ARG A 171 -6.39 6.83 0.14
C ARG A 171 -5.57 5.54 0.08
N ILE A 172 -5.99 4.66 -0.82
CA ILE A 172 -5.29 3.41 -1.12
C ILE A 172 -4.88 3.37 -2.59
N VAL A 173 -3.95 2.48 -2.89
CA VAL A 173 -3.50 2.12 -4.24
C VAL A 173 -3.88 0.66 -4.45
N ASP A 174 -5.09 0.44 -4.94
CA ASP A 174 -5.62 -0.89 -5.18
C ASP A 174 -5.28 -1.34 -6.60
N VAL A 175 -4.35 -2.29 -6.73
CA VAL A 175 -3.88 -2.82 -8.02
C VAL A 175 -5.00 -3.55 -8.74
N SER A 176 -5.92 -4.19 -8.01
CA SER A 176 -7.05 -4.90 -8.60
C SER A 176 -8.03 -3.93 -9.28
N SER A 177 -8.16 -2.71 -8.76
CA SER A 177 -8.95 -1.67 -9.45
C SER A 177 -8.37 -1.31 -10.81
N ILE A 178 -7.03 -1.25 -10.92
CA ILE A 178 -6.35 -1.02 -12.20
C ILE A 178 -6.52 -2.23 -13.12
N TYR A 179 -6.37 -3.45 -12.60
CA TYR A 179 -6.60 -4.68 -13.35
C TYR A 179 -8.00 -4.71 -14.00
N GLU A 180 -9.06 -4.40 -13.24
CA GLU A 180 -10.42 -4.36 -13.80
C GLU A 180 -10.58 -3.30 -14.90
N CYS A 181 -9.98 -2.11 -14.75
CA CYS A 181 -9.94 -1.11 -15.81
C CYS A 181 -9.18 -1.59 -17.06
N VAL A 182 -8.09 -2.33 -16.87
CA VAL A 182 -7.27 -2.90 -17.95
C VAL A 182 -8.06 -3.93 -18.74
N ILE A 183 -8.72 -4.87 -18.04
CA ILE A 183 -9.60 -5.87 -18.67
C ILE A 183 -10.71 -5.19 -19.47
N ALA A 184 -11.31 -4.13 -18.93
CA ALA A 184 -12.45 -3.46 -19.56
C ALA A 184 -12.05 -2.58 -20.77
N TRP A 185 -10.90 -1.91 -20.72
CA TRP A 185 -10.59 -0.81 -21.65
C TRP A 185 -9.35 -0.99 -22.50
N CYS A 186 -8.45 -1.93 -22.17
CA CYS A 186 -7.22 -2.13 -22.93
C CYS A 186 -7.34 -3.23 -24.00
N GLY A 187 -6.47 -3.15 -25.00
CA GLY A 187 -6.37 -4.16 -26.06
C GLY A 187 -5.69 -5.45 -25.59
N LEU A 188 -5.85 -6.52 -26.38
CA LEU A 188 -5.27 -7.83 -26.11
C LEU A 188 -3.74 -7.80 -25.95
N ASP A 189 -3.06 -6.87 -26.61
CA ASP A 189 -1.62 -6.63 -26.49
C ASP A 189 -1.21 -6.28 -25.05
N VAL A 190 -1.99 -5.45 -24.37
CA VAL A 190 -1.77 -5.12 -22.94
C VAL A 190 -2.16 -6.29 -22.05
N LEU A 191 -3.25 -7.00 -22.37
CA LEU A 191 -3.69 -8.13 -21.55
C LEU A 191 -2.69 -9.28 -21.53
N MET A 192 -2.10 -9.61 -22.69
CA MET A 192 -1.10 -10.69 -22.81
C MET A 192 0.21 -10.39 -22.09
N GLY A 193 0.52 -9.11 -21.83
CA GLY A 193 1.73 -8.72 -21.09
C GLY A 193 1.58 -8.73 -19.57
N ILE A 194 0.37 -8.94 -19.03
CA ILE A 194 0.14 -9.01 -17.59
C ILE A 194 0.95 -10.18 -17.01
N PRO A 195 1.79 -9.95 -15.98
CA PRO A 195 2.56 -11.03 -15.36
C PRO A 195 1.67 -12.16 -14.82
N SER A 196 2.02 -13.40 -15.12
CA SER A 196 1.32 -14.56 -14.56
C SER A 196 1.63 -14.71 -13.07
N LYS A 197 0.60 -14.71 -12.22
CA LYS A 197 0.72 -15.00 -10.78
C LYS A 197 1.10 -16.46 -10.56
N LYS A 198 2.15 -16.72 -9.78
CA LYS A 198 2.59 -18.09 -9.44
C LYS A 198 1.73 -18.69 -8.34
N LYS A 199 0.94 -17.87 -7.62
CA LYS A 199 -0.03 -18.29 -6.59
C LYS A 199 0.60 -19.23 -5.57
N ARG A 200 1.73 -18.80 -5.01
CA ARG A 200 2.44 -19.57 -3.99
C ARG A 200 1.83 -19.40 -2.59
N HIS A 201 0.84 -18.51 -2.44
CA HIS A 201 0.00 -18.35 -1.25
C HIS A 201 0.84 -18.09 0.01
N THR A 202 1.76 -17.14 -0.09
CA THR A 202 2.49 -16.62 1.06
C THR A 202 2.48 -15.11 0.94
N ALA A 203 2.21 -14.42 2.04
CA ALA A 203 1.95 -12.99 2.01
C ALA A 203 3.08 -12.17 1.38
N LYS A 204 4.34 -12.55 1.63
CA LYS A 204 5.51 -11.90 0.99
C LYS A 204 5.49 -12.03 -0.54
N GLU A 205 5.23 -13.23 -1.04
CA GLU A 205 5.32 -13.50 -2.47
C GLU A 205 4.15 -12.89 -3.22
N ASP A 206 2.97 -12.89 -2.62
CA ASP A 206 1.77 -12.26 -3.18
C ASP A 206 1.93 -10.73 -3.26
N ILE A 207 2.61 -10.09 -2.27
CA ILE A 207 3.01 -8.68 -2.38
C ILE A 207 3.99 -8.45 -3.53
N LEU A 208 5.02 -9.29 -3.67
CA LEU A 208 6.01 -9.12 -4.74
C LEU A 208 5.37 -9.27 -6.13
N GLU A 209 4.40 -10.19 -6.27
CA GLU A 209 3.59 -10.33 -7.48
C GLU A 209 2.72 -9.09 -7.72
N SER A 210 2.10 -8.53 -6.66
CA SER A 210 1.33 -7.28 -6.72
C SER A 210 2.18 -6.09 -7.18
N ILE A 211 3.42 -5.97 -6.68
CA ILE A 211 4.37 -4.92 -7.09
C ILE A 211 4.77 -5.10 -8.56
N ALA A 212 5.05 -6.33 -8.99
CA ALA A 212 5.40 -6.62 -10.38
C ALA A 212 4.25 -6.29 -11.33
N GLU A 213 3.02 -6.64 -10.94
CA GLU A 213 1.79 -6.31 -11.66
C GLU A 213 1.61 -4.77 -11.77
N ALA A 214 1.76 -4.05 -10.65
CA ALA A 214 1.67 -2.59 -10.65
C ALA A 214 2.76 -1.91 -11.49
N ARG A 215 3.99 -2.45 -11.49
CA ARG A 215 5.08 -2.00 -12.38
C ARG A 215 4.72 -2.19 -13.84
N TYR A 216 4.15 -3.34 -14.19
CA TYR A 216 3.66 -3.59 -15.54
C TYR A 216 2.61 -2.55 -15.94
N TYR A 217 1.61 -2.28 -15.10
CA TYR A 217 0.60 -1.26 -15.41
C TYR A 217 1.18 0.15 -15.54
N LYS A 218 2.10 0.51 -14.64
CA LYS A 218 2.85 1.76 -14.72
C LYS A 218 3.48 1.91 -16.10
N ASP A 219 4.11 0.86 -16.62
CA ASP A 219 4.86 0.93 -17.89
C ASP A 219 3.97 0.75 -19.13
N ALA A 220 2.95 -0.10 -19.08
CA ALA A 220 2.11 -0.41 -20.22
C ALA A 220 1.01 0.65 -20.49
N ILE A 221 0.47 1.24 -19.43
CA ILE A 221 -0.74 2.11 -19.51
C ILE A 221 -0.38 3.56 -19.20
N PHE A 222 0.44 3.78 -18.17
CA PHE A 222 0.76 5.12 -17.69
C PHE A 222 2.08 5.67 -18.26
N ALA A 223 3.00 4.81 -18.70
CA ALA A 223 4.24 5.23 -19.36
C ALA A 223 4.02 5.44 -20.87
N ARG A 224 3.20 6.45 -21.19
CA ARG A 224 3.28 7.14 -22.48
C ARG A 224 3.64 8.60 -22.18
N LYS A 225 4.85 9.04 -22.53
CA LYS A 225 5.30 9.51 -23.86
C LYS A 225 4.60 10.80 -24.28
#